data_AF-A0A7S3KPJ2-F1
#
_entry.id   AF-A0A7S3KPJ2-F1
#
_cell.length_a   1.000
_cell.length_b   1.000
_cell.length_c   1.000
_cell.angle_alpha   90.00
_cell.angle_beta   90.00
_cell.angle_gamma   90.00
#
_symmetry.space_group_name_H-M   'P 1'
#
loop_
_entity.id
_entity.type
_entity.pdbx_description
1 polymer ?
#
loop_
_entity_poly.entity_id
_entity_poly.type
_entity_poly.pdbx_seq_one_letter_code
_entity_poly.pdbx_strand_id
1 'polypeptide(L)'
;KMGKNKVNKKTEEKKKDRVFEDKTFGMKNKKGKKQQKMINMIAQQVYKEDPKKKALQQQQAKQEKKKKKETDALLGFLQKSLGTAKKEDKKAKEDMTEEEKIADDKIAKINIYVDPREPDPTRSPKICDAFLDACEKNVYGWQWTCPNGGIKCGYSHCLPEGYMLKSTMEALMRMQQEDDDDKALEYKIEEERAKLNVEKC
;
A
#
# COMPACT_ATOMS: atom_id res chain seq x y z
N LYS A 1 -14.08 -8.88 -28.48
CA LYS A 1 -13.52 -7.61 -27.94
C LYS A 1 -12.00 -7.74 -27.72
N MET A 2 -11.19 -7.43 -28.73
CA MET A 2 -9.72 -7.35 -28.63
C MET A 2 -9.32 -5.89 -28.36
N GLY A 3 -8.66 -5.58 -27.24
CA GLY A 3 -8.34 -4.17 -26.94
C GLY A 3 -7.41 -3.84 -25.78
N LYS A 4 -6.82 -4.81 -25.05
CA LYS A 4 -5.95 -4.50 -23.89
C LYS A 4 -4.45 -4.66 -24.15
N ASN A 5 -4.02 -5.31 -25.24
CA ASN A 5 -2.59 -5.59 -25.50
C ASN A 5 -1.87 -4.51 -26.33
N LYS A 6 -2.59 -3.54 -26.90
CA LYS A 6 -2.03 -2.47 -27.74
C LYS A 6 -1.39 -1.34 -26.92
N VAL A 7 -1.88 -1.09 -25.70
CA VAL A 7 -1.40 -0.02 -24.82
C VAL A 7 -0.03 -0.35 -24.23
N ASN A 8 0.21 -1.62 -23.86
CA ASN A 8 1.46 -2.02 -23.22
C ASN A 8 2.65 -2.03 -24.19
N LYS A 9 2.43 -2.51 -25.43
CA LYS A 9 3.45 -2.49 -26.50
C LYS A 9 3.93 -1.07 -26.82
N LYS A 10 3.01 -0.10 -26.86
CA LYS A 10 3.32 1.32 -27.10
C LYS A 10 4.16 1.93 -25.97
N THR A 11 4.01 1.45 -24.74
CA THR A 11 4.80 1.89 -23.58
C THR A 11 6.20 1.29 -23.57
N GLU A 12 6.35 0.02 -23.96
CA GLU A 12 7.66 -0.62 -24.08
C GLU A 12 8.50 -0.04 -25.22
N GLU A 13 7.88 0.28 -26.35
CA GLU A 13 8.54 0.92 -27.50
C GLU A 13 9.10 2.31 -27.11
N LYS A 14 8.27 3.14 -26.46
CA LYS A 14 8.69 4.44 -25.90
C LYS A 14 9.85 4.34 -24.90
N LYS A 15 9.91 3.26 -24.11
CA LYS A 15 11.02 3.02 -23.17
C LYS A 15 12.31 2.67 -23.93
N LYS A 16 12.23 1.85 -24.97
CA LYS A 16 13.39 1.52 -25.83
C LYS A 16 13.90 2.76 -26.58
N ASP A 17 12.99 3.61 -27.06
CA ASP A 17 13.35 4.86 -27.75
C ASP A 17 14.09 5.83 -26.81
N ARG A 18 13.63 6.00 -25.56
CA ARG A 18 14.35 6.81 -24.54
C ARG A 18 15.76 6.29 -24.26
N VAL A 19 15.92 4.97 -24.14
CA VAL A 19 17.23 4.33 -23.88
C VAL A 19 18.16 4.45 -25.09
N PHE A 20 17.62 4.33 -26.31
CA PHE A 20 18.39 4.55 -27.53
C PHE A 20 18.80 6.03 -27.64
N GLU A 21 17.89 6.96 -27.32
CA GLU A 21 18.15 8.39 -27.39
C GLU A 21 19.27 8.82 -26.44
N ASP A 22 19.29 8.28 -25.24
CA ASP A 22 20.29 8.55 -24.21
C ASP A 22 21.66 7.97 -24.58
N LYS A 23 21.72 6.69 -24.98
CA LYS A 23 22.98 6.02 -25.36
C LYS A 23 23.62 6.57 -26.63
N THR A 24 22.84 7.23 -27.47
CA THR A 24 23.35 7.87 -28.69
C THR A 24 23.59 9.38 -28.51
N PHE A 25 23.22 9.96 -27.36
CA PHE A 25 23.36 11.39 -27.06
C PHE A 25 24.83 11.81 -27.12
N GLY A 26 25.16 12.75 -28.01
CA GLY A 26 26.54 13.21 -28.25
C GLY A 26 27.26 12.60 -29.47
N MET A 27 26.80 11.44 -29.99
CA MET A 27 27.34 10.84 -31.22
C MET A 27 26.51 11.17 -32.47
N LYS A 28 25.24 11.56 -32.30
CA LYS A 28 24.30 11.81 -33.42
C LYS A 28 24.69 12.99 -34.31
N ASN A 29 25.40 13.97 -33.76
CA ASN A 29 25.82 15.18 -34.50
C ASN A 29 27.19 15.05 -35.19
N LYS A 30 27.94 13.98 -34.93
CA LYS A 30 29.23 13.70 -35.58
C LYS A 30 29.02 12.71 -36.73
N LYS A 31 28.97 13.21 -37.97
CA LYS A 31 28.72 12.42 -39.22
C LYS A 31 29.86 11.46 -39.63
N GLY A 32 30.73 11.05 -38.71
CA GLY A 32 31.86 10.17 -39.02
C GLY A 32 31.45 8.71 -39.20
N LYS A 33 32.06 8.01 -40.17
CA LYS A 33 31.78 6.59 -40.48
C LYS A 33 31.94 5.66 -39.27
N LYS A 34 32.86 5.95 -38.34
CA LYS A 34 33.08 5.16 -37.12
C LYS A 34 31.94 5.34 -36.12
N GLN A 35 31.43 6.56 -35.98
CA GLN A 35 30.32 6.92 -35.11
C GLN A 35 29.01 6.31 -35.62
N GLN A 36 28.77 6.33 -36.94
CA GLN A 36 27.59 5.68 -37.53
C GLN A 36 27.58 4.16 -37.31
N LYS A 37 28.73 3.48 -37.40
CA LYS A 37 28.83 2.05 -37.08
C LYS A 37 28.50 1.75 -35.62
N MET A 38 28.97 2.57 -34.69
CA MET A 38 28.64 2.42 -33.26
C MET A 38 27.15 2.68 -32.99
N ILE A 39 26.54 3.70 -33.61
CA ILE A 39 25.10 3.97 -33.48
C ILE A 39 24.28 2.75 -33.96
N ASN A 40 24.66 2.13 -35.07
CA ASN A 40 23.99 0.94 -35.59
C ASN A 40 24.12 -0.27 -34.65
N MET A 41 25.28 -0.45 -34.00
CA MET A 41 25.48 -1.53 -33.03
C MET A 41 24.62 -1.32 -31.77
N ILE A 42 24.54 -0.08 -31.26
CA ILE A 42 23.70 0.29 -30.12
C ILE A 42 22.21 0.10 -30.46
N ALA A 43 21.79 0.51 -31.67
CA ALA A 43 20.41 0.28 -32.13
C ALA A 43 20.06 -1.21 -32.11
N GLN A 44 20.95 -2.06 -32.66
CA GLN A 44 20.71 -3.51 -32.63
C GLN A 44 20.62 -4.06 -31.20
N GLN A 45 21.39 -3.54 -30.25
CA GLN A 45 21.36 -4.01 -28.86
C GLN A 45 20.10 -3.55 -28.11
N VAL A 46 19.56 -2.37 -28.41
CA VAL A 46 18.37 -1.82 -27.73
C VAL A 46 17.07 -2.40 -28.31
N TYR A 47 17.02 -2.65 -29.62
CA TYR A 47 15.80 -3.09 -30.30
C TYR A 47 15.67 -4.61 -30.48
N LYS A 48 16.76 -5.39 -30.38
CA LYS A 48 16.67 -6.86 -30.39
C LYS A 48 16.16 -7.36 -29.04
N GLU A 49 14.98 -7.96 -29.03
CA GLU A 49 14.43 -8.63 -27.83
C GLU A 49 15.03 -10.03 -27.65
N ASP A 50 15.44 -10.36 -26.42
CA ASP A 50 15.87 -11.71 -26.06
C ASP A 50 14.68 -12.69 -26.08
N PRO A 51 14.69 -13.74 -26.91
CA PRO A 51 13.59 -14.71 -26.96
C PRO A 51 13.37 -15.44 -25.62
N LYS A 52 14.42 -15.59 -24.81
CA LYS A 52 14.36 -16.19 -23.46
C LYS A 52 13.57 -15.33 -22.46
N LYS A 53 13.70 -14.00 -22.50
CA LYS A 53 12.96 -13.10 -21.59
C LYS A 53 11.46 -13.10 -21.89
N LYS A 54 11.11 -13.16 -23.18
CA LYS A 54 9.72 -13.24 -23.63
C LYS A 54 9.05 -14.56 -23.21
N ALA A 55 9.79 -15.67 -23.27
CA ALA A 55 9.31 -16.97 -22.79
C ALA A 55 9.06 -16.96 -21.27
N LEU A 56 9.99 -16.42 -20.48
CA LEU A 56 9.86 -16.32 -19.02
C LEU A 56 8.65 -15.47 -18.58
N GLN A 57 8.47 -14.31 -19.22
CA GLN A 57 7.34 -13.41 -18.92
C GLN A 57 5.99 -14.03 -19.30
N GLN A 58 5.91 -14.77 -20.41
CA GLN A 58 4.72 -15.53 -20.77
C GLN A 58 4.43 -16.69 -19.80
N GLN A 59 5.47 -17.34 -19.27
CA GLN A 59 5.34 -18.41 -18.29
C GLN A 59 4.84 -17.88 -16.95
N GLN A 60 5.40 -16.76 -16.47
CA GLN A 60 4.94 -16.06 -15.26
C GLN A 60 3.49 -15.58 -15.40
N ALA A 61 3.13 -14.94 -16.51
CA ALA A 61 1.75 -14.50 -16.75
C ALA A 61 0.74 -15.66 -16.84
N LYS A 62 1.16 -16.84 -17.33
CA LYS A 62 0.33 -18.05 -17.33
C LYS A 62 0.14 -18.61 -15.92
N GLN A 63 1.19 -18.62 -15.09
CA GLN A 63 1.12 -19.07 -13.69
C GLN A 63 0.25 -18.13 -12.85
N GLU A 64 0.41 -16.82 -13.00
CA GLU A 64 -0.37 -15.81 -12.27
C GLU A 64 -1.87 -15.88 -12.62
N LYS A 65 -2.18 -16.10 -13.91
CA LYS A 65 -3.57 -16.37 -14.34
C LYS A 65 -4.14 -17.67 -13.76
N LYS A 66 -3.33 -18.72 -13.60
CA LYS A 66 -3.77 -19.97 -12.96
C LYS A 66 -4.05 -19.74 -11.48
N LYS A 67 -3.11 -19.11 -10.76
CA LYS A 67 -3.28 -18.74 -9.34
C LYS A 67 -4.52 -17.89 -9.13
N LYS A 68 -4.73 -16.85 -9.96
CA LYS A 68 -5.91 -15.99 -9.83
C LYS A 68 -7.23 -16.74 -10.05
N LYS A 69 -7.28 -17.70 -10.97
CA LYS A 69 -8.46 -18.55 -11.18
C LYS A 69 -8.69 -19.51 -10.02
N GLU A 70 -7.63 -20.04 -9.44
CA GLU A 70 -7.68 -20.95 -8.30
C GLU A 70 -8.13 -20.22 -7.03
N THR A 71 -7.61 -19.01 -6.77
CA THR A 71 -8.07 -18.18 -5.65
C THR A 71 -9.52 -17.74 -5.83
N ASP A 72 -9.95 -17.42 -7.05
CA ASP A 72 -11.34 -17.05 -7.36
C ASP A 72 -12.29 -18.24 -7.20
N ALA A 73 -11.85 -19.45 -7.59
CA ALA A 73 -12.59 -20.68 -7.36
C ALA A 73 -12.68 -21.05 -5.86
N LEU A 74 -11.59 -20.88 -5.10
CA LEU A 74 -11.56 -21.12 -3.66
C LEU A 74 -12.46 -20.12 -2.92
N LEU A 75 -12.42 -18.84 -3.32
CA LEU A 75 -13.30 -17.80 -2.79
C LEU A 75 -14.77 -18.11 -3.13
N GLY A 76 -15.05 -18.54 -4.36
CA GLY A 76 -16.38 -18.96 -4.78
C GLY A 76 -16.88 -20.21 -4.03
N PHE A 77 -15.99 -21.16 -3.74
CA PHE A 77 -16.31 -22.33 -2.92
C PHE A 77 -16.61 -21.94 -1.47
N LEU A 78 -15.78 -21.07 -0.86
CA LEU A 78 -15.99 -20.54 0.49
C LEU A 78 -17.31 -19.77 0.59
N GLN A 79 -17.60 -18.94 -0.41
CA GLN A 79 -18.85 -18.18 -0.50
C GLN A 79 -20.07 -19.10 -0.69
N LYS A 80 -19.89 -20.27 -1.32
CA LYS A 80 -20.94 -21.27 -1.49
C LYS A 80 -21.13 -22.16 -0.27
N SER A 81 -20.07 -22.48 0.47
CA SER A 81 -20.14 -23.22 1.73
C SER A 81 -20.77 -22.40 2.86
N LEU A 82 -20.63 -21.07 2.83
CA LEU A 82 -21.26 -20.14 3.78
C LEU A 82 -22.74 -19.86 3.49
N GLY A 83 -23.35 -20.52 2.50
CA GLY A 83 -24.81 -20.66 2.44
C GLY A 83 -25.64 -19.41 2.17
N THR A 84 -25.13 -18.40 1.44
CA THR A 84 -25.99 -17.31 0.93
C THR A 84 -26.48 -17.64 -0.48
N ALA A 85 -27.61 -18.33 -0.58
CA ALA A 85 -28.31 -18.52 -1.85
C ALA A 85 -29.10 -17.25 -2.20
N LYS A 86 -28.69 -16.45 -3.19
CA LYS A 86 -29.61 -15.66 -4.03
C LYS A 86 -29.12 -15.57 -5.48
N LYS A 87 -30.05 -15.91 -6.39
CA LYS A 87 -30.00 -15.77 -7.85
C LYS A 87 -30.14 -14.30 -8.27
N GLU A 88 -29.72 -14.08 -9.51
CA GLU A 88 -29.72 -12.87 -10.33
C GLU A 88 -31.08 -12.15 -10.39
N ASP A 89 -31.10 -10.82 -10.20
CA ASP A 89 -31.61 -9.81 -11.15
C ASP A 89 -31.72 -8.41 -10.53
N LYS A 90 -31.55 -7.39 -11.38
CA LYS A 90 -31.40 -5.96 -11.02
C LYS A 90 -32.72 -5.31 -10.53
N LYS A 91 -32.55 -4.44 -9.51
CA LYS A 91 -33.29 -3.20 -9.18
C LYS A 91 -34.20 -3.26 -7.92
N ALA A 92 -33.86 -2.36 -6.98
CA ALA A 92 -34.59 -1.89 -5.79
C ALA A 92 -34.49 -2.72 -4.48
N LYS A 93 -33.73 -2.13 -3.54
CA LYS A 93 -33.93 -1.94 -2.09
C LYS A 93 -34.23 -3.12 -1.14
N GLU A 94 -33.53 -3.06 0.00
CA GLU A 94 -33.99 -3.39 1.36
C GLU A 94 -34.33 -4.86 1.66
N ASP A 95 -33.38 -5.55 2.31
CA ASP A 95 -33.56 -6.09 3.68
C ASP A 95 -32.31 -6.92 4.06
N MET A 96 -31.36 -6.27 4.73
CA MET A 96 -30.46 -6.93 5.67
C MET A 96 -30.16 -5.89 6.74
N THR A 97 -30.66 -6.17 7.95
CA THR A 97 -30.75 -5.26 9.10
C THR A 97 -29.55 -4.35 9.25
N GLU A 98 -29.82 -3.05 9.21
CA GLU A 98 -28.87 -1.95 9.28
C GLU A 98 -28.06 -1.93 10.59
N GLU A 99 -28.49 -2.68 11.63
CA GLU A 99 -27.98 -2.56 12.99
C GLU A 99 -26.55 -3.09 13.20
N GLU A 100 -26.04 -4.03 12.39
CA GLU A 100 -24.66 -4.54 12.54
C GLU A 100 -23.60 -3.83 11.67
N LYS A 101 -24.02 -3.09 10.63
CA LYS A 101 -23.10 -2.20 9.86
C LYS A 101 -22.99 -0.80 10.46
N ILE A 102 -23.81 -0.51 11.47
CA ILE A 102 -23.88 0.77 12.14
C ILE A 102 -22.85 0.90 13.28
N ALA A 103 -22.23 -0.19 13.75
CA ALA A 103 -21.31 -0.13 14.89
C ALA A 103 -19.93 0.46 14.54
N ASP A 104 -19.37 0.14 13.36
CA ASP A 104 -18.03 0.60 12.98
C ASP A 104 -18.01 2.02 12.38
N ASP A 105 -19.08 2.46 11.71
CA ASP A 105 -19.16 3.80 11.10
C ASP A 105 -19.63 4.89 12.09
N LYS A 106 -20.26 4.54 13.22
CA LYS A 106 -20.68 5.52 14.24
C LYS A 106 -19.60 5.85 15.27
N ILE A 107 -18.50 5.09 15.32
CA ILE A 107 -17.26 5.57 15.93
C ILE A 107 -16.51 6.35 14.85
N ALA A 108 -17.09 7.47 14.41
CA ALA A 108 -16.34 8.45 13.65
C ALA A 108 -15.19 8.90 14.57
N LYS A 109 -14.00 8.32 14.37
CA LYS A 109 -12.78 8.64 15.12
C LYS A 109 -12.64 10.15 15.10
N ILE A 110 -12.88 10.78 16.25
CA ILE A 110 -12.72 12.22 16.40
C ILE A 110 -11.28 12.52 16.01
N ASN A 111 -11.11 13.43 15.04
CA ASN A 111 -9.78 13.79 14.57
C ASN A 111 -9.03 14.50 15.71
N ILE A 112 -8.08 13.80 16.33
CA ILE A 112 -7.32 14.28 17.49
C ILE A 112 -6.38 15.45 17.12
N TYR A 113 -6.14 15.69 15.83
CA TYR A 113 -5.24 16.74 15.33
C TYR A 113 -5.97 18.05 14.99
N VAL A 114 -7.30 18.09 15.09
CA VAL A 114 -8.10 19.28 14.80
C VAL A 114 -8.94 19.62 16.03
N ASP A 115 -8.81 20.84 16.54
CA ASP A 115 -9.64 21.31 17.65
C ASP A 115 -11.09 21.48 17.15
N PRO A 116 -12.09 20.78 17.73
CA PRO A 116 -13.48 20.90 17.29
C PRO A 116 -14.13 22.24 17.66
N ARG A 117 -13.50 23.05 18.50
CA ARG A 117 -14.03 24.34 18.97
C ARG A 117 -13.77 25.43 17.95
N GLU A 118 -14.59 26.49 17.98
CA GLU A 118 -14.41 27.65 17.12
C GLU A 118 -13.02 28.29 17.35
N PRO A 119 -12.35 28.75 16.27
CA PRO A 119 -11.05 29.40 16.38
C PRO A 119 -11.19 30.72 17.13
N ASP A 120 -10.51 30.83 18.27
CA ASP A 120 -10.47 32.03 19.10
C ASP A 120 -9.05 32.62 19.09
N PRO A 121 -8.87 33.90 18.72
CA PRO A 121 -7.54 34.54 18.63
C PRO A 121 -6.86 34.74 19.99
N THR A 122 -7.57 34.59 21.10
CA THR A 122 -7.02 34.64 22.47
C THR A 122 -6.50 33.27 22.94
N ARG A 123 -6.81 32.18 22.21
CA ARG A 123 -6.34 30.84 22.56
C ARG A 123 -4.86 30.70 22.24
N SER A 124 -4.09 30.26 23.23
CA SER A 124 -2.67 29.99 23.07
C SER A 124 -2.43 28.75 22.20
N PRO A 125 -1.34 28.72 21.41
CA PRO A 125 -0.97 27.57 20.59
C PRO A 125 -0.43 26.39 21.40
N LYS A 126 -0.29 26.54 22.72
CA LYS A 126 0.13 25.46 23.61
C LYS A 126 -1.02 24.46 23.77
N ILE A 127 -0.69 23.17 23.76
CA ILE A 127 -1.65 22.09 23.96
C ILE A 127 -2.11 22.08 25.42
N CYS A 128 -3.37 21.77 25.68
CA CYS A 128 -3.88 21.61 27.04
C CYS A 128 -3.36 20.32 27.68
N ASP A 129 -2.80 20.39 28.88
CA ASP A 129 -2.30 19.20 29.61
C ASP A 129 -3.42 18.20 29.92
N ALA A 130 -4.61 18.69 30.28
CA ALA A 130 -5.77 17.84 30.54
C ALA A 130 -6.27 17.12 29.28
N PHE A 131 -6.05 17.72 28.10
CA PHE A 131 -6.32 17.07 26.81
C PHE A 131 -5.31 15.95 26.53
N LEU A 132 -4.02 16.19 26.78
CA LEU A 132 -2.99 15.15 26.63
C LEU A 132 -3.30 13.93 27.51
N ASP A 133 -3.65 14.15 28.78
CA ASP A 133 -4.04 13.07 29.71
C ASP A 133 -5.30 12.32 29.25
N ALA A 134 -6.30 13.05 28.73
CA ALA A 134 -7.52 12.44 28.19
C ALA A 134 -7.28 11.61 26.93
N CYS A 135 -6.36 12.06 26.06
CA CYS A 135 -5.94 11.31 24.87
C CYS A 135 -5.13 10.08 25.25
N GLU A 136 -4.21 10.17 26.22
CA GLU A 136 -3.45 9.01 26.70
C GLU A 136 -4.37 7.94 27.33
N LYS A 137 -5.43 8.37 28.02
CA LYS A 137 -6.43 7.48 28.62
C LYS A 137 -7.55 7.04 27.66
N ASN A 138 -7.51 7.47 26.40
CA ASN A 138 -8.57 7.24 25.40
C ASN A 138 -9.99 7.63 25.86
N VAL A 139 -10.11 8.60 26.78
CA VAL A 139 -11.41 9.14 27.27
C VAL A 139 -11.83 10.38 26.49
N TYR A 140 -10.97 10.88 25.61
CA TYR A 140 -11.28 12.00 24.73
C TYR A 140 -12.39 11.63 23.74
N GLY A 141 -13.49 12.40 23.72
CA GLY A 141 -14.53 12.23 22.72
C GLY A 141 -15.90 12.77 23.11
N TRP A 142 -16.95 11.97 22.85
CA TRP A 142 -18.37 12.36 22.81
C TRP A 142 -18.91 13.08 24.06
N GLN A 143 -18.33 12.90 25.24
CA GLN A 143 -18.70 13.67 26.44
C GLN A 143 -17.49 14.24 27.19
N TRP A 144 -16.32 14.25 26.56
CA TRP A 144 -15.14 14.79 27.23
C TRP A 144 -15.21 16.32 27.27
N THR A 145 -15.19 16.88 28.48
CA THR A 145 -15.14 18.32 28.70
C THR A 145 -13.85 18.65 29.43
N CYS A 146 -13.08 19.61 28.91
CA CYS A 146 -11.82 19.99 29.52
C CYS A 146 -12.04 20.56 30.93
N PRO A 147 -11.36 20.06 31.97
CA PRO A 147 -11.48 20.59 33.33
C PRO A 147 -10.92 22.02 33.46
N ASN A 148 -10.00 22.43 32.58
CA ASN A 148 -9.38 23.77 32.55
C ASN A 148 -10.26 24.84 31.87
N GLY A 149 -11.60 24.72 31.97
CA GLY A 149 -12.55 25.72 31.46
C GLY A 149 -13.39 25.28 30.25
N GLY A 150 -13.44 23.98 29.95
CA GLY A 150 -14.32 23.39 28.93
C GLY A 150 -14.12 24.02 27.55
N ILE A 151 -15.17 24.65 27.05
CA ILE A 151 -15.15 25.36 25.76
C ILE A 151 -14.21 26.58 25.81
N LYS A 152 -14.12 27.26 26.96
CA LYS A 152 -13.30 28.47 27.17
C LYS A 152 -11.85 28.17 27.59
N CYS A 153 -11.40 26.92 27.51
CA CYS A 153 -10.00 26.62 27.80
C CYS A 153 -9.10 27.41 26.84
N GLY A 154 -8.16 28.18 27.39
CA GLY A 154 -7.22 29.05 26.67
C GLY A 154 -6.06 28.31 25.99
N TYR A 155 -6.10 26.98 25.99
CA TYR A 155 -5.12 26.09 25.36
C TYR A 155 -5.75 25.28 24.22
N SER A 156 -4.94 24.84 23.28
CA SER A 156 -5.38 24.04 22.13
C SER A 156 -5.76 22.62 22.54
N HIS A 157 -6.90 22.11 22.05
CA HIS A 157 -7.32 20.71 22.22
C HIS A 157 -7.08 19.93 20.93
N CYS A 158 -5.84 20.00 20.44
CA CYS A 158 -5.39 19.17 19.35
C CYS A 158 -3.93 18.79 19.54
N LEU A 159 -3.57 17.60 19.05
CA LEU A 159 -2.18 17.18 18.99
C LEU A 159 -1.48 17.93 17.84
N PRO A 160 -0.22 18.34 18.02
CA PRO A 160 0.61 18.86 16.94
C PRO A 160 0.75 17.85 15.81
N GLU A 161 0.99 18.36 14.61
CA GLU A 161 1.28 17.52 13.45
C GLU A 161 2.53 16.66 13.72
N GLY A 162 2.38 15.34 13.60
CA GLY A 162 3.44 14.36 13.87
C GLY A 162 3.58 13.92 15.33
N TYR A 163 2.82 14.48 16.28
CA TYR A 163 2.82 13.97 17.66
C TYR A 163 2.00 12.68 17.74
N MET A 164 2.64 11.57 18.11
CA MET A 164 1.98 10.31 18.42
C MET A 164 1.91 10.09 19.93
N LEU A 165 0.77 9.62 20.42
CA LEU A 165 0.60 9.25 21.82
C LEU A 165 1.58 8.15 22.21
N LYS A 166 2.00 8.14 23.49
CA LYS A 166 2.95 7.14 24.00
C LYS A 166 2.46 5.71 23.79
N SER A 167 1.16 5.47 24.01
CA SER A 167 0.52 4.17 23.77
C SER A 167 0.60 3.75 22.30
N THR A 168 0.44 4.69 21.36
CA THR A 168 0.59 4.43 19.93
C THR A 168 2.03 4.15 19.55
N MET A 169 3.00 4.89 20.10
CA MET A 169 4.42 4.61 19.87
C MET A 169 4.83 3.23 20.40
N GLU A 170 4.41 2.88 21.61
CA GLU A 170 4.70 1.59 22.21
C GLU A 170 4.08 0.43 21.41
N ALA A 171 2.84 0.60 20.92
CA ALA A 171 2.20 -0.37 20.05
C ALA A 171 2.97 -0.57 18.73
N LEU A 172 3.44 0.51 18.10
CA LEU A 172 4.25 0.43 16.88
C LEU A 172 5.61 -0.22 17.13
N MET A 173 6.27 0.12 18.25
CA MET A 173 7.55 -0.50 18.64
C MET A 173 7.39 -2.00 18.88
N ARG A 174 6.30 -2.42 19.52
CA ARG A 174 5.99 -3.84 19.74
C ARG A 174 5.81 -4.59 18.43
N MET A 175 5.02 -4.05 17.48
CA MET A 175 4.84 -4.68 16.16
C MET A 175 6.17 -4.83 15.42
N GLN A 176 7.01 -3.80 15.48
CA GLN A 176 8.31 -3.84 14.81
C GLN A 176 9.25 -4.87 15.44
N GLN A 177 9.18 -5.06 16.76
CA GLN A 177 9.92 -6.12 17.44
C GLN A 177 9.43 -7.52 17.04
N GLU A 178 8.12 -7.72 16.92
CA GLU A 178 7.52 -8.98 16.45
C GLU A 178 7.96 -9.29 15.00
N ASP A 179 7.99 -8.29 14.11
CA ASP A 179 8.49 -8.44 12.73
C ASP A 179 9.99 -8.81 12.69
N ASP A 180 10.81 -8.19 13.55
CA ASP A 180 12.24 -8.49 13.66
C ASP A 180 12.49 -9.91 14.20
N ASP A 181 11.68 -10.35 15.17
CA ASP A 181 11.72 -11.71 15.71
C ASP A 181 11.29 -12.76 14.67
N ASP A 182 10.24 -12.50 13.90
CA ASP A 182 9.79 -13.37 12.80
C ASP A 182 10.85 -13.49 11.69
N LYS A 183 11.50 -12.38 11.35
CA LYS A 183 12.61 -12.38 10.39
C LYS A 183 13.82 -13.14 10.92
N ALA A 184 14.10 -13.05 12.22
CA ALA A 184 15.15 -13.83 12.86
C ALA A 184 14.82 -15.34 12.86
N LEU A 185 13.54 -15.71 12.99
CA LEU A 185 13.08 -17.10 12.87
C LEU A 185 13.22 -17.62 11.44
N GLU A 186 12.87 -16.85 10.41
CA GLU A 186 13.04 -17.23 9.00
C GLU A 186 14.50 -17.56 8.69
N TYR A 187 15.44 -16.72 9.13
CA TYR A 187 16.87 -16.94 8.93
C TYR A 187 17.34 -18.26 9.58
N LYS A 188 16.90 -18.54 10.82
CA LYS A 188 17.21 -19.81 11.50
C LYS A 188 16.69 -21.03 10.72
N ILE A 189 15.50 -20.93 10.14
CA ILE A 189 14.93 -22.00 9.32
C ILE A 189 15.76 -22.23 8.04
N GLU A 190 16.26 -21.16 7.41
CA GLU A 190 17.13 -21.27 6.23
C GLU A 190 18.45 -21.97 6.53
N GLU A 191 19.06 -21.68 7.69
CA GLU A 191 20.29 -22.35 8.13
C GLU A 191 20.08 -23.86 8.34
N GLU A 192 19.01 -24.23 9.03
CA GLU A 192 18.65 -25.63 9.27
C GLU A 192 18.32 -26.37 7.95
N ARG A 193 17.64 -25.70 7.02
CA ARG A 193 17.40 -26.26 5.66
C ARG A 193 18.70 -26.46 4.89
N ALA A 194 19.66 -25.56 5.02
CA ALA A 194 20.96 -25.69 4.37
C ALA A 194 21.75 -26.90 4.92
N LYS A 195 21.70 -27.13 6.24
CA LYS A 195 22.35 -28.30 6.89
C LYS A 195 21.74 -29.63 6.45
N LEU A 196 20.41 -29.71 6.34
CA LEU A 196 19.72 -30.94 5.89
C LEU A 196 19.93 -31.27 4.41
N ASN A 197 20.30 -30.29 3.57
CA ASN A 197 20.57 -30.52 2.15
C ASN A 197 21.93 -31.20 1.87
N VAL A 198 22.72 -31.50 2.90
CA VAL A 198 24.05 -32.13 2.77
C VAL A 198 24.00 -33.65 2.99
N GLU A 199 22.94 -34.19 3.61
CA GLU A 199 22.83 -35.64 3.95
C GLU A 199 22.13 -36.50 2.87
N LYS A 200 21.77 -35.92 1.72
CA LYS A 200 21.26 -36.68 0.56
C LYS A 200 22.22 -36.55 -0.62
N CYS A 201 23.33 -37.26 -0.56
CA CYS A 201 24.16 -37.62 -1.71
C CYS A 201 24.69 -39.03 -1.51
#